data_AF-A0A847C4X2-F1
#
_entry.id   AF-A0A847C4X2-F1
#
_cell.length_a   1.000
_cell.length_b   1.000
_cell.length_c   1.000
_cell.angle_alpha   90.00
_cell.angle_beta   90.00
_cell.angle_gamma   90.00
#
_symmetry.space_group_name_H-M   'P 1'
#
loop_
_entity.id
_entity.type
_entity.pdbx_description
1 polymer ?
#
loop_
_entity_poly.entity_id
_entity_poly.type
_entity_poly.pdbx_seq_one_letter_code
_entity_poly.pdbx_strand_id
1 'polypeptide(L)'
;MSTKEENRFVVQIDKDLCIGCGLCSADCLSRAIVIKNGLAEVTRPCFLCGHCVAICPQGAVIMDGEGYDMSDVQEIDREKSFIEPERMISAIMSRRSIRNFKKKPVTKETMEKVLKAGRYSPTASNMQNVSYLAFIENAEELRAVAMEELRRLEHDEEAFSEVFPTSLKKLRMDFSDDDFLFKGAPAILITVSPSMINASIASANMELVAVSEGLGAVYIGIFVRLAEKNKRIRDFLGLLDNEQICSCLSLGYPAVTYKRTPPRKMPLITWR
;
A
#
# COMPACT_ATOMS: atom_id res chain seq x y z
N MET A 1 -20.05 20.75 -23.80
CA MET A 1 -20.81 19.70 -24.52
C MET A 1 -19.82 18.84 -25.28
N SER A 2 -19.49 17.68 -24.72
CA SER A 2 -19.05 16.50 -25.48
C SER A 2 -19.71 15.33 -24.78
N THR A 3 -20.90 15.00 -25.29
CA THR A 3 -21.63 13.76 -25.01
C THR A 3 -20.75 12.59 -25.42
N LYS A 4 -20.51 11.64 -24.50
CA LYS A 4 -20.22 10.24 -24.78
C LYS A 4 -20.31 9.43 -23.49
N GLU A 5 -21.55 9.12 -23.12
CA GLU A 5 -21.86 7.82 -22.53
C GLU A 5 -21.42 6.74 -23.55
N GLU A 6 -20.19 6.23 -23.46
CA GLU A 6 -19.73 5.11 -24.29
C GLU A 6 -19.36 3.92 -23.39
N ASN A 7 -20.29 2.96 -23.35
CA ASN A 7 -20.16 1.56 -22.92
C ASN A 7 -19.42 1.23 -21.61
N ARG A 8 -20.20 1.19 -20.52
CA ARG A 8 -19.90 0.50 -19.25
C ARG A 8 -19.87 -1.04 -19.37
N PHE A 9 -19.19 -1.60 -20.37
CA PHE A 9 -18.89 -3.04 -20.46
C PHE A 9 -17.38 -3.27 -20.51
N VAL A 10 -16.72 -2.85 -19.43
CA VAL A 10 -15.27 -3.09 -19.20
C VAL A 10 -14.99 -4.57 -18.90
N VAL A 11 -16.02 -5.39 -18.65
CA VAL A 11 -15.89 -6.84 -18.54
C VAL A 11 -16.47 -7.47 -19.81
N GLN A 12 -15.69 -8.31 -20.47
CA GLN A 12 -16.05 -9.04 -21.68
C GLN A 12 -15.93 -10.55 -21.44
N ILE A 13 -16.74 -11.33 -22.16
CA ILE A 13 -16.69 -12.79 -22.13
C ILE A 13 -16.24 -13.27 -23.51
N ASP A 14 -15.09 -13.94 -23.56
CA ASP A 14 -14.67 -14.71 -24.71
C ASP A 14 -15.59 -15.93 -24.85
N LYS A 15 -16.41 -15.93 -25.90
CA LYS A 15 -17.41 -16.98 -26.13
C LYS A 15 -16.81 -18.27 -26.66
N ASP A 16 -15.62 -18.22 -27.25
CA ASP A 16 -14.94 -19.41 -27.77
C ASP A 16 -14.29 -20.18 -26.62
N LEU A 17 -13.88 -19.49 -25.54
CA LEU A 17 -13.35 -20.10 -24.32
C LEU A 17 -14.42 -20.42 -23.26
N CYS A 18 -15.57 -19.75 -23.30
CA CYS A 18 -16.60 -19.92 -22.28
C CYS A 18 -17.32 -21.27 -22.39
N ILE A 19 -17.21 -22.09 -21.35
CA ILE A 19 -17.90 -23.40 -21.26
C ILE A 19 -19.24 -23.37 -20.51
N GLY A 20 -19.75 -22.18 -20.15
CA GLY A 20 -21.07 -22.08 -19.52
C GLY A 20 -21.19 -22.54 -18.06
N CYS A 21 -20.08 -22.78 -17.36
CA CYS A 21 -20.09 -23.40 -16.02
C CYS A 21 -20.79 -22.59 -14.90
N GLY A 22 -21.07 -21.30 -15.10
CA GLY A 22 -21.82 -20.48 -14.13
C GLY A 22 -21.03 -19.92 -12.95
N LEU A 23 -19.76 -20.31 -12.73
CA LEU A 23 -18.97 -19.89 -11.57
C LEU A 23 -18.86 -18.36 -11.42
N CYS A 24 -18.56 -17.65 -12.51
CA CYS A 24 -18.48 -16.19 -12.52
C CYS A 24 -19.82 -15.50 -12.25
N SER A 25 -20.94 -16.12 -12.64
CA SER A 25 -22.29 -15.60 -12.35
C SER A 25 -22.64 -15.79 -10.88
N ALA A 26 -22.33 -16.97 -10.31
CA ALA A 26 -22.59 -17.30 -8.92
C ALA A 26 -21.79 -16.43 -7.94
N ASP A 27 -20.53 -16.11 -8.25
CA ASP A 27 -19.66 -15.28 -7.41
C ASP A 27 -19.91 -13.77 -7.56
N CYS A 28 -20.65 -13.35 -8.59
CA CYS A 28 -20.84 -11.94 -8.90
C CYS A 28 -21.76 -11.25 -7.87
N LEU A 29 -21.16 -10.59 -6.87
CA LEU A 29 -21.88 -9.77 -5.89
C LEU A 29 -22.81 -8.75 -6.55
N SER A 30 -22.30 -8.09 -7.59
CA SER A 30 -23.07 -7.09 -8.35
C SER A 30 -24.00 -7.72 -9.38
N ARG A 31 -24.23 -9.04 -9.39
CA ARG A 31 -25.07 -9.80 -10.34
C ARG A 31 -25.01 -9.29 -11.78
N ALA A 32 -23.82 -8.87 -12.21
CA ALA A 32 -23.58 -8.30 -13.54
C ALA A 32 -23.52 -9.39 -14.61
N ILE A 33 -23.13 -10.61 -14.22
CA ILE A 33 -22.98 -11.75 -15.12
C ILE A 33 -24.13 -12.74 -14.87
N VAL A 34 -24.77 -13.19 -15.93
CA VAL A 34 -25.78 -14.25 -15.93
C VAL A 34 -25.41 -15.33 -16.95
N ILE A 35 -26.00 -16.52 -16.83
CA ILE A 35 -25.92 -17.54 -17.87
C ILE A 35 -27.14 -17.44 -18.79
N LYS A 36 -26.90 -17.26 -20.09
CA LYS A 36 -27.92 -17.25 -21.14
C LYS A 36 -27.46 -18.11 -22.31
N ASN A 37 -28.37 -18.94 -22.83
CA ASN A 37 -28.07 -19.88 -23.92
C ASN A 37 -26.82 -20.74 -23.68
N GLY A 38 -26.58 -21.12 -22.41
CA GLY A 38 -25.42 -21.92 -22.02
C GLY A 38 -24.09 -21.16 -21.93
N LEU A 39 -24.06 -19.84 -22.09
CA LEU A 39 -22.83 -19.03 -21.99
C LEU A 39 -22.98 -17.89 -20.97
N ALA A 40 -21.86 -17.40 -20.45
CA ALA A 40 -21.85 -16.22 -19.59
C ALA A 40 -22.08 -14.94 -20.40
N GLU A 41 -22.90 -14.03 -19.87
CA GLU A 41 -23.22 -12.74 -20.48
C GLU A 41 -23.24 -11.64 -19.42
N VAL A 42 -22.56 -10.53 -19.70
CA VAL A 42 -22.62 -9.31 -18.87
C VAL A 42 -23.87 -8.53 -19.24
N THR A 43 -24.77 -8.28 -18.27
CA THR A 43 -26.11 -7.73 -18.52
C THR A 43 -26.37 -6.37 -17.86
N ARG A 44 -25.48 -5.94 -16.97
CA ARG A 44 -25.59 -4.65 -16.28
C ARG A 44 -24.21 -4.13 -15.84
N PRO A 45 -24.11 -2.86 -15.41
CA PRO A 45 -22.85 -2.30 -14.93
C PRO A 45 -22.20 -3.11 -13.81
N CYS A 46 -20.86 -3.14 -13.82
CA CYS A 46 -20.01 -3.86 -12.88
C CYS A 46 -19.12 -2.88 -12.12
N PHE A 47 -18.70 -3.25 -10.90
CA PHE A 47 -17.72 -2.47 -10.10
C PHE A 47 -16.26 -2.90 -10.36
N LEU A 48 -16.03 -3.80 -11.32
CA LEU A 48 -14.69 -4.23 -11.76
C LEU A 48 -13.85 -4.87 -10.65
N CYS A 49 -14.44 -5.75 -9.84
CA CYS A 49 -13.73 -6.41 -8.73
C CYS A 49 -12.79 -7.55 -9.15
N GLY A 50 -12.79 -8.00 -10.41
CA GLY A 50 -11.91 -9.07 -10.89
C GLY A 50 -12.24 -10.49 -10.44
N HIS A 51 -13.25 -10.69 -9.59
CA HIS A 51 -13.65 -12.02 -9.13
C HIS A 51 -14.00 -12.98 -10.28
N CYS A 52 -14.71 -12.47 -11.29
CA CYS A 52 -15.08 -13.25 -12.47
C CYS A 52 -13.87 -13.70 -13.28
N VAL A 53 -12.79 -12.90 -13.33
CA VAL A 53 -11.51 -13.28 -13.94
C VAL A 53 -10.85 -14.37 -13.09
N ALA A 54 -10.71 -14.14 -11.79
CA ALA A 54 -10.01 -15.05 -10.88
C ALA A 54 -10.67 -16.43 -10.73
N ILE A 55 -12.00 -16.52 -10.84
CA ILE A 55 -12.74 -17.78 -10.71
C ILE A 55 -12.91 -18.54 -12.04
N CYS A 56 -12.66 -17.89 -13.19
CA CYS A 56 -12.91 -18.51 -14.48
C CYS A 56 -11.86 -19.60 -14.79
N PRO A 57 -12.26 -20.88 -14.91
CA PRO A 57 -11.29 -21.96 -15.14
C PRO A 57 -10.77 -22.02 -16.58
N GLN A 58 -11.30 -21.20 -17.49
CA GLN A 58 -10.91 -21.17 -18.91
C GLN A 58 -10.22 -19.86 -19.31
N GLY A 59 -10.05 -18.91 -18.38
CA GLY A 59 -9.56 -17.58 -18.71
C GLY A 59 -10.48 -16.79 -19.65
N ALA A 60 -11.76 -17.16 -19.74
CA ALA A 60 -12.72 -16.61 -20.70
C ALA A 60 -13.23 -15.19 -20.34
N VAL A 61 -12.80 -14.62 -19.21
CA VAL A 61 -13.28 -13.29 -18.76
C VAL A 61 -12.15 -12.28 -18.90
N ILE A 62 -12.42 -11.22 -19.65
CA ILE A 62 -11.46 -10.15 -19.96
C ILE A 62 -11.93 -8.88 -19.26
N MET A 63 -11.02 -8.20 -18.57
CA MET A 63 -11.25 -6.86 -18.03
C MET A 63 -10.44 -5.85 -18.82
N ASP A 64 -11.12 -5.05 -19.64
CA ASP A 64 -10.53 -4.10 -20.58
C ASP A 64 -10.84 -2.65 -20.15
N GLY A 65 -10.23 -2.24 -19.04
CA GLY A 65 -10.41 -0.92 -18.43
C GLY A 65 -9.09 -0.23 -18.17
N GLU A 66 -9.11 1.09 -17.99
CA GLU A 66 -7.90 1.88 -17.75
C GLU A 66 -7.06 1.29 -16.60
N GLY A 67 -5.84 0.84 -16.94
CA GLY A 67 -4.85 0.33 -15.98
C GLY A 67 -4.87 -1.18 -15.72
N TYR A 68 -5.78 -1.95 -16.33
CA TYR A 68 -5.75 -3.42 -16.24
C TYR A 68 -4.92 -4.02 -17.39
N ASP A 69 -3.93 -4.82 -17.04
CA ASP A 69 -3.19 -5.65 -17.98
C ASP A 69 -3.55 -7.11 -17.74
N MET A 70 -4.24 -7.74 -18.70
CA MET A 70 -4.64 -9.14 -18.57
C MET A 70 -3.45 -10.11 -18.68
N SER A 71 -2.31 -9.67 -19.24
CA SER A 71 -1.08 -10.47 -19.27
C SER A 71 -0.39 -10.58 -17.89
N ASP A 72 -0.72 -9.67 -16.97
CA ASP A 72 -0.29 -9.72 -15.57
C ASP A 72 -1.10 -10.72 -14.72
N VAL A 73 -2.22 -11.25 -15.24
CA VAL A 73 -3.06 -12.21 -14.51
C VAL A 73 -2.37 -13.56 -14.47
N GLN A 74 -2.16 -14.09 -13.26
CA GLN A 74 -1.43 -15.33 -13.03
C GLN A 74 -2.36 -16.41 -12.47
N GLU A 75 -2.18 -17.64 -12.93
CA GLU A 75 -2.81 -18.80 -12.29
C GLU A 75 -2.24 -18.99 -10.89
N ILE A 76 -3.14 -19.22 -9.92
CA ILE A 76 -2.76 -19.41 -8.53
C ILE A 76 -2.43 -20.88 -8.28
N ASP A 77 -1.15 -21.15 -8.05
CA ASP A 77 -0.69 -22.41 -7.47
C ASP A 77 -0.96 -22.39 -5.96
N ARG A 78 -2.02 -23.10 -5.52
CA ARG A 78 -2.44 -23.11 -4.11
C ARG A 78 -1.39 -23.72 -3.18
N GLU A 79 -0.61 -24.70 -3.66
CA GLU A 79 0.42 -25.33 -2.84
C GLU A 79 1.58 -24.35 -2.61
N LYS A 80 2.02 -23.63 -3.65
CA LYS A 80 3.07 -22.61 -3.50
C LYS A 80 2.61 -21.37 -2.74
N SER A 81 1.32 -21.05 -2.80
CA SER A 81 0.75 -19.86 -2.15
C SER A 81 0.41 -20.08 -0.67
N PHE A 82 0.41 -21.32 -0.21
CA PHE A 82 0.06 -21.65 1.16
C PHE A 82 1.19 -21.29 2.13
N ILE A 83 0.85 -20.59 3.21
CA ILE A 83 1.76 -20.25 4.30
C ILE A 83 1.18 -20.82 5.59
N GLU A 84 1.96 -21.68 6.26
CA GLU A 84 1.60 -22.22 7.57
C GLU A 84 1.28 -21.10 8.57
N PRO A 85 0.17 -21.19 9.33
CA PRO A 85 -0.26 -20.13 10.24
C PRO A 85 0.82 -19.69 11.24
N GLU A 86 1.53 -20.64 11.85
CA GLU A 86 2.58 -20.38 12.83
C GLU A 86 3.77 -19.64 12.21
N ARG A 87 4.07 -19.91 10.93
CA ARG A 87 5.14 -19.22 10.19
C ARG A 87 4.74 -17.76 9.93
N MET A 88 3.48 -17.53 9.51
CA MET A 88 2.96 -16.18 9.30
C MET A 88 2.93 -15.38 10.60
N ILE A 89 2.41 -15.97 11.68
CA ILE A 89 2.36 -15.35 13.01
C ILE A 89 3.78 -15.02 13.50
N SER A 90 4.74 -15.94 13.34
CA SER A 90 6.13 -15.71 13.71
C SER A 90 6.77 -14.55 12.94
N ALA A 91 6.51 -14.43 11.63
CA ALA A 91 6.96 -13.30 10.83
C ALA A 91 6.37 -11.97 11.33
N ILE A 92 5.06 -11.93 11.62
CA ILE A 92 4.39 -10.75 12.17
C ILE A 92 4.95 -10.38 13.55
N MET A 93 5.16 -11.35 14.43
CA MET A 93 5.62 -11.13 15.81
C MET A 93 7.09 -10.72 15.90
N SER A 94 7.93 -11.21 14.99
CA SER A 94 9.37 -10.94 14.99
C SER A 94 9.74 -9.61 14.33
N ARG A 95 8.89 -9.10 13.42
CA ARG A 95 9.10 -7.80 12.78
C ARG A 95 9.18 -6.67 13.80
N ARG A 96 10.08 -5.72 13.56
CA ARG A 96 10.28 -4.52 14.37
C ARG A 96 10.44 -3.28 13.51
N SER A 97 10.13 -2.13 14.10
CA SER A 97 10.52 -0.83 13.55
C SER A 97 12.05 -0.70 13.58
N ILE A 98 12.69 -0.85 12.43
CA ILE A 98 14.14 -0.74 12.26
C ILE A 98 14.50 0.73 12.08
N ARG A 99 15.41 1.23 12.92
CA ARG A 99 15.84 2.64 12.93
C ARG A 99 17.35 2.78 12.83
N ASN A 100 18.03 1.72 12.43
CA ASN A 100 19.46 1.68 12.19
C ASN A 100 19.70 0.76 11.00
N PHE A 101 20.13 1.35 9.89
CA PHE A 101 20.26 0.70 8.60
C PHE A 101 21.72 0.61 8.18
N LYS A 102 22.04 -0.45 7.44
CA LYS A 102 23.30 -0.56 6.71
C LYS A 102 23.27 0.42 5.53
N LYS A 103 24.43 0.88 5.09
CA LYS A 103 24.60 1.69 3.86
C LYS A 103 24.32 0.92 2.55
N LYS A 104 23.90 -0.35 2.64
CA LYS A 104 23.59 -1.17 1.46
C LYS A 104 22.35 -0.60 0.77
N PRO A 105 22.41 -0.26 -0.53
CA PRO A 105 21.26 0.31 -1.24
C PRO A 105 20.12 -0.70 -1.38
N VAL A 106 18.89 -0.18 -1.46
CA VAL A 106 17.71 -0.95 -1.86
C VAL A 106 17.58 -0.85 -3.38
N THR A 107 17.45 -1.98 -4.04
CA THR A 107 17.36 -2.02 -5.50
C THR A 107 15.93 -1.74 -5.97
N LYS A 108 15.79 -1.30 -7.22
CA LYS A 108 14.48 -1.15 -7.86
C LYS A 108 13.70 -2.48 -7.90
N GLU A 109 14.36 -3.59 -8.21
CA GLU A 109 13.74 -4.93 -8.21
C GLU A 109 13.16 -5.29 -6.84
N THR A 110 13.92 -5.07 -5.75
CA THR A 110 13.41 -5.28 -4.39
C THR A 110 12.21 -4.37 -4.10
N MET A 111 12.27 -3.10 -4.52
CA MET A 111 11.16 -2.16 -4.33
C MET A 111 9.92 -2.56 -5.15
N GLU A 112 10.07 -3.07 -6.37
CA GLU A 112 8.97 -3.54 -7.21
C GLU A 112 8.23 -4.72 -6.55
N LYS A 113 8.93 -5.64 -5.89
CA LYS A 113 8.29 -6.70 -5.09
C LYS A 113 7.50 -6.13 -3.91
N VAL A 114 8.05 -5.14 -3.21
CA VAL A 114 7.36 -4.44 -2.13
C VAL A 114 6.10 -3.77 -2.66
N LEU A 115 6.21 -2.98 -3.73
CA LEU A 115 5.09 -2.28 -4.36
C LEU A 115 4.04 -3.25 -4.92
N LYS A 116 4.44 -4.43 -5.42
CA LYS A 116 3.50 -5.48 -5.83
C LYS A 116 2.59 -5.89 -4.67
N ALA A 117 3.10 -6.00 -3.45
CA ALA A 117 2.28 -6.28 -2.26
C ALA A 117 1.26 -5.16 -2.00
N GLY A 118 1.64 -3.90 -2.21
CA GLY A 118 0.73 -2.76 -2.16
C GLY A 118 -0.35 -2.83 -3.24
N ARG A 119 0.03 -3.06 -4.51
CA ARG A 119 -0.87 -3.19 -5.66
C ARG A 119 -1.95 -4.26 -5.45
N TYR A 120 -1.58 -5.42 -4.90
CA TYR A 120 -2.50 -6.54 -4.64
C TYR A 120 -3.25 -6.43 -3.29
N SER A 121 -3.14 -5.30 -2.58
CA SER A 121 -3.87 -5.11 -1.33
C SER A 121 -5.35 -4.82 -1.59
N PRO A 122 -6.26 -5.40 -0.78
CA PRO A 122 -7.69 -5.19 -0.98
C PRO A 122 -8.07 -3.74 -0.70
N THR A 123 -9.02 -3.24 -1.48
CA THR A 123 -9.66 -1.93 -1.27
C THR A 123 -11.18 -2.10 -1.34
N ALA A 124 -11.90 -1.26 -0.58
CA ALA A 124 -13.35 -1.25 -0.66
C ALA A 124 -13.81 -1.03 -2.11
N SER A 125 -14.74 -1.86 -2.59
CA SER A 125 -15.26 -1.83 -3.97
C SER A 125 -14.19 -1.91 -5.07
N ASN A 126 -13.02 -2.47 -4.78
CA ASN A 126 -11.87 -2.52 -5.68
C ASN A 126 -11.45 -1.15 -6.24
N MET A 127 -11.64 -0.07 -5.47
CA MET A 127 -11.33 1.30 -5.92
C MET A 127 -9.87 1.50 -6.32
N GLN A 128 -8.94 0.74 -5.72
CA GLN A 128 -7.50 0.82 -5.97
C GLN A 128 -6.96 2.27 -5.92
N ASN A 129 -7.55 3.11 -5.08
CA ASN A 129 -7.25 4.53 -4.95
C ASN A 129 -6.05 4.79 -4.02
N VAL A 130 -5.00 3.98 -4.18
CA VAL A 130 -3.76 4.08 -3.42
C VAL A 130 -2.61 4.25 -4.40
N SER A 131 -1.82 5.31 -4.21
CA SER A 131 -0.62 5.59 -4.99
C SER A 131 0.61 5.63 -4.09
N TYR A 132 1.78 5.52 -4.71
CA TYR A 132 3.06 5.37 -4.01
C TYR A 132 4.12 6.30 -4.59
N LEU A 133 4.85 6.98 -3.72
CA LEU A 133 6.07 7.72 -4.09
C LEU A 133 7.27 6.97 -3.52
N ALA A 134 8.08 6.37 -4.39
CA ALA A 134 9.22 5.55 -4.00
C ALA A 134 10.54 6.30 -4.30
N PHE A 135 11.27 6.63 -3.25
CA PHE A 135 12.57 7.30 -3.31
C PHE A 135 13.67 6.29 -3.02
N ILE A 136 14.36 5.83 -4.06
CA ILE A 136 15.54 4.93 -3.95
C ILE A 136 16.85 5.64 -4.32
N GLU A 137 16.82 6.53 -5.31
CA GLU A 137 18.00 7.29 -5.77
C GLU A 137 17.99 8.71 -5.19
N ASN A 138 16.83 9.36 -5.16
CA ASN A 138 16.69 10.76 -4.73
C ASN A 138 16.19 10.91 -3.28
N ALA A 139 16.42 9.90 -2.44
CA ALA A 139 16.01 9.93 -1.03
C ALA A 139 16.65 11.09 -0.25
N GLU A 140 17.88 11.48 -0.62
CA GLU A 140 18.61 12.59 0.01
C GLU A 140 17.95 13.96 -0.25
N GLU A 141 17.31 14.16 -1.40
CA GLU A 141 16.62 15.42 -1.71
C GLU A 141 15.38 15.60 -0.83
N LEU A 142 14.56 14.55 -0.72
CA LEU A 142 13.41 14.52 0.19
C LEU A 142 13.86 14.74 1.64
N ARG A 143 14.95 14.08 2.04
CA ARG A 143 15.53 14.22 3.37
C ARG A 143 15.92 15.66 3.67
N ALA A 144 16.64 16.29 2.75
CA ALA A 144 17.09 17.68 2.91
C ALA A 144 15.91 18.63 3.10
N VAL A 145 14.91 18.57 2.21
CA VAL A 145 13.72 19.43 2.30
C VAL A 145 12.95 19.18 3.60
N ALA A 146 12.71 17.92 3.96
CA ALA A 146 11.94 17.59 5.15
C ALA A 146 12.65 17.98 6.46
N MET A 147 13.97 17.78 6.55
CA MET A 147 14.74 18.15 7.74
C MET A 147 14.86 19.68 7.88
N GLU A 148 14.98 20.42 6.78
CA GLU A 148 14.95 21.88 6.80
C GLU A 148 13.61 22.41 7.35
N GLU A 149 12.49 21.86 6.86
CA GLU A 149 11.16 22.24 7.36
C GLU A 149 10.92 21.83 8.81
N LEU A 150 11.43 20.66 9.23
CA LEU A 150 11.35 20.24 10.62
C LEU A 150 12.11 21.20 11.55
N ARG A 151 13.32 21.63 11.15
CA ARG A 151 14.12 22.59 11.93
C ARG A 151 13.44 23.96 12.00
N ARG A 152 12.82 24.42 10.91
CA ARG A 152 12.01 25.64 10.92
C ARG A 152 10.85 25.53 11.92
N LEU A 153 10.14 24.41 11.89
CA LEU A 153 9.00 24.14 12.76
C LEU A 153 9.40 24.07 14.23
N GLU A 154 10.58 23.55 14.56
CA GLU A 154 11.09 23.51 15.94
C GLU A 154 11.26 24.91 16.56
N HIS A 155 11.54 25.92 15.73
CA HIS A 155 11.72 27.30 16.17
C HIS A 155 10.43 28.13 16.18
N ASP A 156 9.30 27.55 15.78
CA ASP A 156 7.99 28.20 15.74
C ASP A 156 6.99 27.43 16.61
N GLU A 157 6.74 27.92 17.83
CA GLU A 157 5.91 27.20 18.81
C GLU A 157 4.44 27.08 18.37
N GLU A 158 3.92 28.07 17.66
CA GLU A 158 2.53 28.08 17.19
C GLU A 158 2.38 27.02 16.09
N ALA A 159 3.21 27.10 15.05
CA ALA A 159 3.21 26.12 13.96
C ALA A 159 3.49 24.69 14.47
N PHE A 160 4.41 24.52 15.42
CA PHE A 160 4.70 23.21 16.02
C PHE A 160 3.45 22.60 16.67
N SER A 161 2.64 23.43 17.33
CA SER A 161 1.43 22.99 18.02
C SER A 161 0.30 22.61 17.05
N GLU A 162 0.28 23.16 15.84
CA GLU A 162 -0.66 22.78 14.78
C GLU A 162 -0.34 21.40 14.17
N VAL A 163 0.95 21.05 14.11
CA VAL A 163 1.43 19.80 13.51
C VAL A 163 1.45 18.67 14.55
N PHE A 164 1.89 18.96 15.78
CA PHE A 164 2.11 17.97 16.82
C PHE A 164 1.22 18.20 18.05
N PRO A 165 0.48 17.19 18.52
CA PRO A 165 -0.31 17.31 19.74
C PRO A 165 0.57 17.63 20.95
N THR A 166 0.04 18.40 21.91
CA THR A 166 0.72 18.84 23.14
C THR A 166 1.33 17.69 23.95
N SER A 167 0.80 16.47 23.83
CA SER A 167 1.35 15.26 24.45
C SER A 167 2.75 14.92 23.94
N LEU A 168 3.10 15.26 22.69
CA LEU A 168 4.44 15.09 22.14
C LEU A 168 5.42 16.17 22.58
N LYS A 169 4.94 17.38 22.96
CA LYS A 169 5.81 18.43 23.57
C LYS A 169 6.53 17.91 24.83
N LYS A 170 5.87 17.03 25.60
CA LYS A 170 6.44 16.42 26.81
C LYS A 170 7.56 15.41 26.50
N LEU A 171 7.67 14.93 25.27
CA LEU A 171 8.60 13.87 24.91
C LEU A 171 10.04 14.37 24.70
N ARG A 172 10.30 15.70 24.75
CA ARG A 172 11.61 16.34 24.50
C ARG A 172 12.38 15.62 23.40
N MET A 173 11.83 15.68 22.20
CA MET A 173 12.41 15.03 21.04
C MET A 173 13.67 15.80 20.63
N ASP A 174 14.80 15.11 20.61
CA ASP A 174 16.06 15.67 20.17
C ASP A 174 16.16 15.55 18.64
N PHE A 175 15.99 16.67 17.95
CA PHE A 175 16.08 16.77 16.49
C PHE A 175 17.51 17.11 16.01
N SER A 176 18.51 17.07 16.90
CA SER A 176 19.92 17.32 16.53
C SER A 176 20.55 16.24 15.65
N ASP A 177 19.92 15.06 15.57
CA ASP A 177 20.29 14.00 14.62
C ASP A 177 20.06 14.49 13.17
N ASP A 178 21.13 14.50 12.37
CA ASP A 178 21.13 14.98 10.98
C ASP A 178 20.10 14.25 10.09
N ASP A 179 19.74 13.01 10.43
CA ASP A 179 18.62 12.30 9.79
C ASP A 179 17.61 11.78 10.81
N PHE A 180 17.13 12.69 11.66
CA PHE A 180 16.11 12.37 12.64
C PHE A 180 14.87 11.71 12.01
N LEU A 181 14.40 12.20 10.85
CA LEU A 181 13.18 11.69 10.24
C LEU A 181 13.35 10.29 9.65
N PHE A 182 14.38 10.06 8.83
CA PHE A 182 14.47 8.84 8.01
C PHE A 182 15.51 7.83 8.50
N LYS A 183 16.21 8.14 9.60
CA LYS A 183 17.04 7.19 10.37
C LYS A 183 18.18 6.54 9.59
N GLY A 184 18.72 7.24 8.59
CA GLY A 184 19.77 6.80 7.68
C GLY A 184 19.29 5.76 6.67
N ALA A 185 17.98 5.64 6.43
CA ALA A 185 17.46 4.67 5.48
C ALA A 185 17.85 5.02 4.04
N PRO A 186 18.33 4.04 3.26
CA PRO A 186 18.66 4.23 1.85
C PRO A 186 17.42 4.39 0.95
N ALA A 187 16.23 4.04 1.41
CA ALA A 187 15.00 4.21 0.66
C ALA A 187 13.86 4.76 1.53
N ILE A 188 12.98 5.55 0.90
CA ILE A 188 11.78 6.11 1.52
C ILE A 188 10.59 5.78 0.61
N LEU A 189 9.51 5.28 1.19
CA LEU A 189 8.28 4.92 0.49
C LEU A 189 7.09 5.64 1.13
N ILE A 190 6.43 6.50 0.38
CA ILE A 190 5.25 7.25 0.82
C ILE A 190 4.01 6.63 0.20
N THR A 191 2.97 6.43 0.99
CA THR A 191 1.66 5.95 0.52
C THR A 191 0.63 7.07 0.60
N VAL A 192 -0.02 7.34 -0.52
CA VAL A 192 -1.00 8.41 -0.72
C VAL A 192 -2.35 7.81 -1.07
N SER A 193 -3.42 8.28 -0.44
CA SER A 193 -4.78 7.74 -0.64
C SER A 193 -5.80 8.64 0.07
N PRO A 194 -7.01 8.85 -0.49
CA PRO A 194 -8.11 9.49 0.25
C PRO A 194 -8.73 8.57 1.30
N SER A 195 -8.33 7.28 1.35
CA SER A 195 -8.77 6.29 2.34
C SER A 195 -7.59 5.79 3.16
N MET A 196 -7.56 6.20 4.43
CA MET A 196 -6.56 5.75 5.40
C MET A 196 -6.60 4.23 5.60
N ILE A 197 -7.78 3.59 5.52
CA ILE A 197 -7.91 2.13 5.65
C ILE A 197 -7.21 1.43 4.48
N ASN A 198 -7.51 1.85 3.24
CA ASN A 198 -6.90 1.25 2.04
C ASN A 198 -5.37 1.39 2.07
N ALA A 199 -4.87 2.60 2.40
CA ALA A 199 -3.44 2.85 2.51
C ALA A 199 -2.78 2.08 3.66
N SER A 200 -3.47 1.89 4.79
CA SER A 200 -2.93 1.15 5.93
C SER A 200 -2.75 -0.34 5.61
N ILE A 201 -3.72 -0.94 4.92
CA ILE A 201 -3.62 -2.34 4.46
C ILE A 201 -2.46 -2.49 3.48
N ALA A 202 -2.39 -1.60 2.48
CA ALA A 202 -1.28 -1.57 1.52
C ALA A 202 0.07 -1.45 2.21
N SER A 203 0.23 -0.46 3.11
CA SER A 203 1.47 -0.24 3.85
C SER A 203 1.88 -1.44 4.70
N ALA A 204 0.93 -2.11 5.36
CA ALA A 204 1.19 -3.29 6.16
C ALA A 204 1.66 -4.49 5.32
N ASN A 205 1.04 -4.71 4.16
CA ASN A 205 1.44 -5.76 3.23
C ASN A 205 2.82 -5.49 2.62
N MET A 206 3.07 -4.25 2.19
CA MET A 206 4.38 -3.79 1.72
C MET A 206 5.47 -3.99 2.77
N GLU A 207 5.18 -3.66 4.03
CA GLU A 207 6.10 -3.87 5.14
C GLU A 207 6.46 -5.36 5.35
N LEU A 208 5.47 -6.25 5.30
CA LEU A 208 5.70 -7.68 5.46
C LEU A 208 6.56 -8.25 4.32
N VAL A 209 6.30 -7.84 3.08
CA VAL A 209 7.12 -8.26 1.93
C VAL A 209 8.53 -7.68 2.01
N ALA A 210 8.69 -6.40 2.38
CA ALA A 210 10.00 -5.80 2.60
C ALA A 210 10.83 -6.61 3.61
N VAL A 211 10.21 -7.04 4.71
CA VAL A 211 10.87 -7.87 5.73
C VAL A 211 11.21 -9.27 5.22
N SER A 212 10.36 -9.87 4.37
CA SER A 212 10.68 -11.15 3.73
C SER A 212 11.86 -11.06 2.75
N GLU A 213 12.07 -9.90 2.10
CA GLU A 213 13.25 -9.60 1.27
C GLU A 213 14.49 -9.24 2.12
N GLY A 214 14.40 -9.31 3.45
CA GLY A 214 15.49 -9.03 4.39
C GLY A 214 15.67 -7.54 4.72
N LEU A 215 14.74 -6.68 4.32
CA LEU A 215 14.73 -5.28 4.73
C LEU A 215 14.17 -5.12 6.14
N GLY A 216 14.52 -3.99 6.74
CA GLY A 216 13.85 -3.38 7.87
C GLY A 216 12.98 -2.24 7.39
N ALA A 217 11.95 -1.94 8.18
CA ALA A 217 11.04 -0.84 7.91
C ALA A 217 10.73 -0.06 9.20
N VAL A 218 10.44 1.23 9.08
CA VAL A 218 9.83 2.01 10.16
C VAL A 218 8.89 3.08 9.60
N TYR A 219 7.71 3.20 10.22
CA TYR A 219 6.77 4.27 9.93
C TYR A 219 7.25 5.59 10.52
N ILE A 220 7.39 6.61 9.67
CA ILE A 220 7.79 7.96 10.06
C ILE A 220 6.55 8.85 10.17
N GLY A 221 5.77 8.64 11.24
CA GLY A 221 4.53 9.39 11.47
C GLY A 221 4.75 10.90 11.69
N ILE A 222 5.95 11.30 12.12
CA ILE A 222 6.33 12.72 12.28
C ILE A 222 6.42 13.40 10.93
N PHE A 223 7.06 12.74 9.96
CA PHE A 223 7.13 13.24 8.59
C PHE A 223 5.73 13.34 7.97
N VAL A 224 4.86 12.34 8.16
CA VAL A 224 3.48 12.40 7.64
C VAL A 224 2.76 13.65 8.14
N ARG A 225 2.82 13.94 9.46
CA ARG A 225 2.20 15.14 10.05
C ARG A 225 2.79 16.43 9.48
N LEU A 226 4.12 16.51 9.41
CA LEU A 226 4.84 17.65 8.86
C LEU A 226 4.44 17.89 7.41
N ALA A 227 4.52 16.86 6.56
CA ALA A 227 4.24 16.93 5.14
C ALA A 227 2.78 17.30 4.84
N GLU A 228 1.81 16.77 5.60
CA GLU A 228 0.38 17.11 5.43
C GLU A 228 0.07 18.59 5.70
N LYS A 229 0.89 19.26 6.51
CA LYS A 229 0.70 20.68 6.88
C LYS A 229 1.67 21.63 6.18
N ASN A 230 2.61 21.11 5.40
CA ASN A 230 3.68 21.91 4.82
C ASN A 230 3.57 21.97 3.29
N LYS A 231 3.20 23.15 2.76
CA LYS A 231 3.03 23.35 1.32
C LYS A 231 4.31 23.05 0.52
N ARG A 232 5.49 23.44 1.03
CA ARG A 232 6.76 23.23 0.32
C ARG A 232 7.07 21.74 0.15
N ILE A 233 6.83 20.92 1.17
CA ILE A 233 7.00 19.46 1.06
C ILE A 233 5.97 18.89 0.08
N ARG A 234 4.70 19.31 0.15
CA ARG A 234 3.66 18.82 -0.77
C ARG A 234 3.96 19.16 -2.23
N ASP A 235 4.39 20.39 -2.48
CA ASP A 235 4.81 20.85 -3.81
C ASP A 235 6.01 20.02 -4.32
N PHE A 236 7.01 19.75 -3.46
CA PHE A 236 8.15 18.90 -3.79
C PHE A 236 7.72 17.46 -4.13
N LEU A 237 6.74 16.92 -3.41
CA LEU A 237 6.18 15.60 -3.67
C LEU A 237 5.25 15.56 -4.90
N GLY A 238 4.92 16.71 -5.50
CA GLY A 238 4.02 16.81 -6.64
C GLY A 238 2.56 16.50 -6.31
N LEU A 239 2.14 16.70 -5.05
CA LEU A 239 0.81 16.33 -4.59
C LEU A 239 -0.24 17.41 -4.85
N LEU A 240 -1.43 17.00 -5.26
CA LEU A 240 -2.61 17.85 -5.37
C LEU A 240 -3.24 18.09 -3.98
N ASP A 241 -4.05 19.14 -3.84
CA ASP A 241 -4.64 19.52 -2.54
C ASP A 241 -5.57 18.44 -1.94
N ASN A 242 -6.19 17.61 -2.77
CA ASN A 242 -7.08 16.53 -2.35
C ASN A 242 -6.36 15.19 -2.06
N GLU A 243 -5.05 15.13 -2.28
CA GLU A 243 -4.26 13.93 -2.04
C GLU A 243 -3.76 13.89 -0.59
N GLN A 244 -4.05 12.80 0.12
CA GLN A 244 -3.68 12.65 1.51
C GLN A 244 -2.49 11.69 1.67
N ILE A 245 -1.43 12.15 2.33
CA ILE A 245 -0.31 11.32 2.74
C ILE A 245 -0.75 10.48 3.95
N CYS A 246 -0.87 9.17 3.74
CA CYS A 246 -1.36 8.25 4.77
C CYS A 246 -0.21 7.60 5.57
N SER A 247 0.91 7.30 4.92
CA SER A 247 2.06 6.67 5.57
C SER A 247 3.37 7.04 4.89
N CYS A 248 4.46 6.96 5.65
CA CYS A 248 5.82 7.08 5.15
C CYS A 248 6.66 6.00 5.82
N LEU A 249 7.31 5.16 5.02
CA LEU A 249 8.18 4.08 5.45
C LEU A 249 9.62 4.41 5.07
N SER A 250 10.50 4.42 6.06
CA SER A 250 11.94 4.30 5.84
C SER A 250 12.30 2.82 5.70
N LEU A 251 12.99 2.47 4.62
CA LEU A 251 13.31 1.10 4.21
C LEU A 251 14.82 0.92 4.00
N GLY A 252 15.37 -0.21 4.47
CA GLY A 252 16.78 -0.53 4.27
C GLY A 252 17.19 -1.81 5.00
N TYR A 253 18.39 -2.31 4.74
CA TYR A 253 18.88 -3.51 5.41
C TYR A 253 19.22 -3.23 6.88
N PRO A 254 18.70 -4.00 7.86
CA PRO A 254 18.97 -3.74 9.27
C PRO A 254 20.46 -3.83 9.61
N ALA A 255 20.99 -2.84 10.34
CA ALA A 255 22.30 -2.92 10.99
C ALA A 255 22.22 -3.52 12.40
N VAL A 256 21.03 -3.99 12.79
CA VAL A 256 20.74 -4.56 14.12
C VAL A 256 19.98 -5.86 13.98
N THR A 257 20.04 -6.71 15.01
CA THR A 257 19.28 -7.96 15.08
C THR A 257 18.59 -8.06 16.44
N TYR A 258 17.28 -8.27 16.43
CA TYR A 258 16.51 -8.53 17.65
C TYR A 258 16.44 -10.03 17.93
N LYS A 259 16.67 -10.41 19.19
CA LYS A 259 16.67 -11.82 19.61
C LYS A 259 15.33 -12.30 20.16
N ARG A 260 14.39 -11.39 20.41
CA ARG A 260 13.11 -11.67 21.08
C ARG A 260 12.00 -10.79 20.52
N THR A 261 10.78 -11.27 20.59
CA THR A 261 9.57 -10.49 20.31
C THR A 261 9.37 -9.43 21.40
N PRO A 262 8.71 -8.30 21.08
CA PRO A 262 8.37 -7.30 22.09
C PRO A 262 7.18 -7.78 22.92
N PRO A 263 7.08 -7.39 24.21
CA PRO A 263 5.87 -7.65 24.99
C PRO A 263 4.66 -6.96 24.35
N ARG A 264 3.49 -7.60 24.44
CA ARG A 264 2.18 -7.07 24.03
C ARG A 264 1.19 -7.26 25.17
N LYS A 265 0.36 -6.24 25.43
CA LYS A 265 -0.75 -6.36 26.38
C LYS A 265 -1.77 -7.35 25.83
N MET A 266 -2.49 -8.04 26.70
CA MET A 266 -3.61 -8.87 26.28
C MET A 266 -4.66 -8.00 25.58
N PRO A 267 -5.19 -8.43 24.42
CA PRO A 267 -6.28 -7.72 23.77
C PRO A 267 -7.55 -7.81 24.62
N LEU A 268 -8.37 -6.76 24.59
CA LEU A 268 -9.73 -6.81 25.14
C LEU A 268 -10.60 -7.58 24.15
N ILE A 269 -11.08 -8.76 24.54
CA ILE A 269 -11.90 -9.64 23.69
C ILE A 269 -13.29 -9.78 24.32
N THR A 270 -14.32 -9.46 23.55
CA THR A 270 -15.72 -9.77 23.89
C THR A 270 -16.22 -10.80 22.91
N TRP A 271 -16.40 -12.04 23.36
CA TRP A 271 -17.02 -13.10 22.56
C TRP A 271 -18.54 -12.88 22.53
N ARG A 272 -19.14 -12.99 21.35
CA ARG A 272 -20.59 -12.86 21.10
C ARG A 272 -21.04 -14.01 20.22
#